data_AF-A0A2E9KXM8-F1
#
_entry.id   AF-A0A2E9KXM8-F1
#
_cell.length_a   1.000
_cell.length_b   1.000
_cell.length_c   1.000
_cell.angle_alpha   90.00
_cell.angle_beta   90.00
_cell.angle_gamma   90.00
#
_symmetry.space_group_name_H-M   'P 1'
#
loop_
_entity.id
_entity.type
_entity.pdbx_description
1 polymer ?
#
loop_
_entity_poly.entity_id
_entity_poly.type
_entity_poly.pdbx_seq_one_letter_code
_entity_poly.pdbx_strand_id
1 'polypeptide(L)'
;MTSLYDKLILGHYENKKQAYSNPTKWPWVNILYTKIKPDVLELKQWYNYDGEEKPYRHYHITFRYEYEDTVFTKAHNLLTDKEGCEMQWGYFAGTWYGEIKGECIVRDTKVVSAVEFDGTNYRSIDTGYNIETGKFSWGKEPSEGFFTFTKLNNSRILDVT
;
A
#
# COMPACT_ATOMS: atom_id res chain seq x y z
N MET A 1 15.53 14.46 -9.79
CA MET A 1 14.67 13.35 -9.30
C MET A 1 13.71 13.95 -8.29
N THR A 2 12.40 13.68 -8.39
CA THR A 2 11.41 14.22 -7.45
C THR A 2 11.37 13.35 -6.19
N SER A 3 11.31 13.95 -5.00
CA SER A 3 11.10 13.27 -3.72
C SER A 3 9.65 13.31 -3.24
N LEU A 4 8.75 13.96 -4.00
CA LEU A 4 7.37 14.15 -3.58
C LEU A 4 6.65 12.80 -3.46
N TYR A 5 6.12 12.53 -2.27
CA TYR A 5 5.37 11.32 -1.92
C TYR A 5 4.31 10.99 -2.96
N ASP A 6 3.45 11.96 -3.27
CA ASP A 6 2.32 11.79 -4.18
C ASP A 6 2.78 11.56 -5.61
N LYS A 7 3.94 12.08 -6.04
CA LYS A 7 4.47 11.77 -7.38
C LYS A 7 5.10 10.39 -7.47
N LEU A 8 5.77 9.95 -6.41
CA LEU A 8 6.46 8.66 -6.39
C LEU A 8 5.50 7.49 -6.15
N ILE A 9 4.44 7.66 -5.36
CA ILE A 9 3.50 6.57 -5.09
C ILE A 9 2.51 6.32 -6.24
N LEU A 10 2.24 7.32 -7.08
CA LEU A 10 1.32 7.19 -8.21
C LEU A 10 1.84 6.16 -9.22
N GLY A 11 0.97 5.27 -9.64
CA GLY A 11 1.35 4.20 -10.56
C GLY A 11 0.45 2.98 -10.48
N HIS A 12 0.50 2.18 -11.53
CA HIS A 12 0.03 0.80 -11.51
C HIS A 12 1.24 -0.10 -11.28
N TYR A 13 1.22 -0.91 -10.21
CA TYR A 13 2.26 -1.85 -9.84
C TYR A 13 1.73 -3.28 -9.84
N GLU A 14 2.59 -4.26 -10.15
CA GLU A 14 2.25 -5.68 -10.02
C GLU A 14 3.42 -6.50 -9.45
N ASN A 15 3.10 -7.62 -8.79
CA ASN A 15 4.11 -8.56 -8.27
C ASN A 15 4.27 -9.81 -9.16
N LYS A 16 3.96 -9.72 -10.46
CA LYS A 16 3.94 -10.87 -11.39
C LYS A 16 5.18 -11.76 -11.29
N LYS A 17 6.38 -11.15 -11.26
CA LYS A 17 7.65 -11.89 -11.14
C LYS A 17 7.71 -12.72 -9.85
N GLN A 18 7.31 -12.15 -8.71
CA GLN A 18 7.27 -12.82 -7.42
C GLN A 18 6.23 -13.95 -7.42
N ALA A 19 5.03 -13.68 -7.92
CA ALA A 19 3.96 -14.66 -8.05
C ALA A 19 4.38 -15.85 -8.93
N TYR A 20 5.04 -15.61 -10.06
CA TYR A 20 5.44 -16.68 -10.97
C TYR A 20 6.62 -17.49 -10.43
N SER A 21 7.46 -16.88 -9.60
CA SER A 21 8.61 -17.55 -8.99
C SER A 21 8.21 -18.48 -7.84
N ASN A 22 7.09 -18.21 -7.16
CA ASN A 22 6.53 -19.10 -6.13
C ASN A 22 4.99 -18.98 -6.08
N PRO A 23 4.28 -19.65 -7.00
CA PRO A 23 2.85 -19.44 -7.24
C PRO A 23 1.94 -19.99 -6.13
N THR A 24 2.44 -20.91 -5.30
CA THR A 24 1.69 -21.40 -4.13
C THR A 24 1.80 -20.46 -2.93
N LYS A 25 2.83 -19.60 -2.90
CA LYS A 25 3.07 -18.67 -1.78
C LYS A 25 2.54 -17.27 -2.06
N TRP A 26 2.68 -16.78 -3.29
CA TRP A 26 2.40 -15.39 -3.64
C TRP A 26 1.31 -15.30 -4.72
N PRO A 27 0.12 -14.76 -4.39
CA PRO A 27 -0.86 -14.46 -5.43
C PRO A 27 -0.35 -13.33 -6.33
N TRP A 28 -0.76 -13.34 -7.61
CA TRP A 28 -0.54 -12.21 -8.49
C TRP A 28 -1.54 -11.11 -8.19
N VAL A 29 -1.03 -10.01 -7.65
CA VAL A 29 -1.76 -8.84 -7.18
C VAL A 29 -1.31 -7.62 -7.98
N ASN A 30 -2.27 -6.74 -8.20
CA ASN A 30 -2.09 -5.42 -8.78
C ASN A 30 -2.41 -4.35 -7.73
N ILE A 31 -1.69 -3.23 -7.79
CA ILE A 31 -1.92 -2.02 -7.00
C ILE A 31 -2.01 -0.85 -7.96
N LEU A 32 -3.01 0.01 -7.80
CA LEU A 32 -3.14 1.25 -8.54
C LEU A 32 -3.35 2.42 -7.60
N TYR A 33 -2.47 3.40 -7.68
CA TYR A 33 -2.67 4.73 -7.10
C TYR A 33 -2.94 5.75 -8.21
N THR A 34 -4.04 6.48 -8.10
CA THR A 34 -4.43 7.58 -8.97
C THR A 34 -4.65 8.86 -8.15
N LYS A 35 -4.32 10.02 -8.70
CA LYS A 35 -4.62 11.30 -8.06
C LYS A 35 -6.03 11.72 -8.45
N ILE A 36 -6.86 12.05 -7.46
CA ILE A 36 -8.25 12.48 -7.71
C ILE A 36 -8.50 13.91 -7.22
N LYS A 37 -7.68 14.41 -6.29
CA LYS A 37 -7.63 15.79 -5.80
C LYS A 37 -6.19 16.14 -5.41
N PRO A 38 -5.86 17.43 -5.18
CA PRO A 38 -4.51 17.84 -4.79
C PRO A 38 -3.91 17.05 -3.62
N ASP A 39 -4.73 16.67 -2.65
CA ASP A 39 -4.37 16.01 -1.39
C ASP A 39 -5.08 14.65 -1.20
N VAL A 40 -5.69 14.11 -2.26
CA VAL A 40 -6.42 12.83 -2.20
C VAL A 40 -6.02 11.92 -3.37
N LEU A 41 -5.60 10.71 -3.00
CA LEU A 41 -5.35 9.61 -3.92
C LEU A 41 -6.49 8.59 -3.85
N GLU A 42 -6.76 7.90 -4.94
CA GLU A 42 -7.53 6.67 -4.95
C GLU A 42 -6.56 5.48 -5.03
N LEU A 43 -6.79 4.48 -4.17
CA LEU A 43 -6.05 3.23 -4.13
C LEU A 43 -6.98 2.06 -4.46
N LYS A 44 -6.61 1.26 -5.46
CA LYS A 44 -7.22 -0.04 -5.73
C LYS A 44 -6.18 -1.16 -5.61
N GLN A 45 -6.57 -2.28 -5.02
CA GLN A 45 -5.81 -3.53 -5.11
C GLN A 45 -6.73 -4.67 -5.49
N TRP A 46 -6.27 -5.51 -6.44
CA TRP A 46 -7.05 -6.62 -6.96
C TRP A 46 -6.15 -7.81 -7.31
N TYR A 47 -6.73 -9.01 -7.28
CA TYR A 47 -6.08 -10.19 -7.82
C TYR A 47 -6.14 -10.13 -9.34
N ASN A 48 -5.04 -10.48 -10.01
CA ASN A 48 -4.95 -10.39 -11.46
C ASN A 48 -6.06 -11.15 -12.21
N TYR A 49 -6.53 -12.28 -11.66
CA TYR A 49 -7.57 -13.10 -12.28
C TYR A 49 -8.98 -12.49 -12.16
N ASP A 50 -9.25 -11.65 -11.14
CA ASP A 50 -10.59 -11.13 -10.87
C ASP A 50 -10.83 -9.75 -11.51
N GLY A 51 -9.74 -9.06 -11.86
CA GLY A 51 -9.75 -7.80 -12.61
C GLY A 51 -9.93 -6.56 -11.75
N GLU A 52 -9.64 -5.40 -12.34
CA GLU A 52 -9.65 -4.09 -11.65
C GLU A 52 -11.04 -3.67 -11.15
N GLU A 53 -12.10 -4.12 -11.82
CA GLU A 53 -13.50 -3.83 -11.47
C GLU A 53 -13.95 -4.55 -10.18
N LYS A 54 -13.16 -5.51 -9.68
CA LYS A 54 -13.43 -6.25 -8.44
C LYS A 54 -12.25 -6.13 -7.46
N PRO A 55 -11.94 -4.91 -6.98
CA PRO A 55 -10.87 -4.73 -6.02
C PRO A 55 -11.27 -5.31 -4.67
N TYR A 56 -10.35 -6.02 -4.02
CA TYR A 56 -10.55 -6.46 -2.63
C TYR A 56 -10.19 -5.35 -1.62
N ARG A 57 -9.49 -4.31 -2.09
CA ARG A 57 -9.20 -3.08 -1.35
C ARG A 57 -9.42 -1.88 -2.26
N HIS A 58 -10.29 -0.97 -1.83
CA HIS A 58 -10.58 0.28 -2.54
C HIS A 58 -10.69 1.40 -1.53
N TYR A 59 -9.80 2.40 -1.63
CA TYR A 59 -9.69 3.47 -0.66
C TYR A 59 -9.58 4.84 -1.33
N HIS A 60 -10.10 5.86 -0.65
CA HIS A 60 -9.56 7.20 -0.76
C HIS A 60 -8.50 7.41 0.31
N ILE A 61 -7.34 7.91 -0.08
CA ILE A 61 -6.20 8.19 0.80
C ILE A 61 -5.99 9.70 0.81
N THR A 62 -6.34 10.35 1.91
CA THR A 62 -5.95 11.75 2.14
C THR A 62 -4.52 11.78 2.65
N PHE A 63 -3.69 12.68 2.13
CA PHE A 63 -2.30 12.83 2.57
C PHE A 63 -1.99 14.27 2.95
N ARG A 64 -1.07 14.44 3.89
CA ARG A 64 -0.53 15.76 4.27
C ARG A 64 0.97 15.65 4.52
N TYR A 65 1.70 16.66 4.07
CA TYR A 65 3.10 16.84 4.43
C TYR A 65 3.16 17.53 5.79
N GLU A 66 3.95 16.97 6.71
CA GLU A 66 4.41 17.71 7.90
C GLU A 66 5.72 18.43 7.59
N TYR A 67 6.61 17.75 6.86
CA TYR A 67 7.87 18.26 6.31
C TYR A 67 8.08 17.72 4.90
N GLU A 68 9.11 18.18 4.18
CA GLU A 68 9.41 17.71 2.82
C GLU A 68 9.67 16.19 2.74
N ASP A 69 10.19 15.60 3.81
CA ASP A 69 10.54 14.19 3.95
C ASP A 69 9.57 13.42 4.86
N THR A 70 8.51 14.05 5.35
CA THR A 70 7.59 13.46 6.32
C THR A 70 6.13 13.67 5.89
N VAL A 71 5.43 12.56 5.64
CA VAL A 71 4.03 12.54 5.22
C VAL A 71 3.20 11.71 6.17
N PHE A 72 1.93 12.06 6.30
CA PHE A 72 0.94 11.23 6.97
C PHE A 72 -0.24 10.99 6.05
N THR A 73 -0.78 9.77 6.08
CA THR A 73 -1.94 9.40 5.26
C THR A 73 -3.04 8.78 6.09
N LYS A 74 -4.28 9.15 5.79
CA LYS A 74 -5.48 8.53 6.33
C LYS A 74 -6.28 7.89 5.21
N ALA A 75 -6.67 6.64 5.41
CA ALA A 75 -7.43 5.88 4.44
C ALA A 75 -8.92 5.87 4.80
N HIS A 76 -9.79 5.97 3.80
CA HIS A 76 -11.22 5.74 3.92
C HIS A 76 -11.61 4.62 2.94
N ASN A 77 -12.12 3.51 3.47
CA ASN A 77 -12.46 2.30 2.73
C ASN A 77 -13.82 2.46 2.03
N LEU A 78 -13.82 2.46 0.71
CA LEU A 78 -15.02 2.65 -0.10
C LEU A 78 -15.90 1.40 -0.22
N LEU A 79 -15.35 0.21 0.09
CA LEU A 79 -16.11 -1.04 0.07
C LEU A 79 -16.92 -1.25 1.35
N THR A 80 -16.47 -0.66 2.45
CA THR A 80 -17.06 -0.89 3.79
C THR A 80 -17.51 0.39 4.49
N ASP A 81 -17.25 1.56 3.89
CA ASP A 81 -17.54 2.89 4.43
C ASP A 81 -16.93 3.09 5.83
N LYS A 82 -15.62 2.79 5.95
CA LYS A 82 -14.89 2.84 7.23
C LYS A 82 -13.53 3.49 7.09
N GLU A 83 -13.14 4.25 8.10
CA GLU A 83 -11.77 4.75 8.22
C GLU A 83 -10.79 3.58 8.42
N GLY A 84 -9.65 3.65 7.74
CA GLY A 84 -8.50 2.76 7.93
C GLY A 84 -7.47 3.33 8.90
N CYS A 85 -6.39 2.58 9.10
CA CYS A 85 -5.26 3.00 9.92
C CYS A 85 -4.61 4.27 9.33
N GLU A 86 -4.18 5.19 10.20
CA GLU A 86 -3.28 6.25 9.78
C GLU A 86 -1.87 5.67 9.58
N MET A 87 -1.19 6.08 8.51
CA MET A 87 0.22 5.74 8.27
C MET A 87 1.07 7.00 8.42
N GLN A 88 2.30 6.81 8.90
CA GLN A 88 3.36 7.81 8.88
C GLN A 88 4.45 7.37 7.90
N TRP A 89 5.04 8.34 7.22
CA TRP A 89 5.98 8.11 6.13
C TRP A 89 7.22 8.98 6.31
N GLY A 90 8.39 8.39 6.10
CA GLY A 90 9.68 9.07 6.09
C GLY A 90 10.44 8.83 4.78
N TYR A 91 11.02 9.87 4.19
CA TYR A 91 11.84 9.77 2.99
C TYR A 91 13.33 9.71 3.34
N PHE A 92 14.00 8.65 2.91
CA PHE A 92 15.42 8.48 3.12
C PHE A 92 16.08 7.79 1.92
N ALA A 93 17.23 8.32 1.49
CA ALA A 93 18.07 7.72 0.45
C ALA A 93 17.32 7.31 -0.85
N GLY A 94 16.37 8.12 -1.31
CA GLY A 94 15.62 7.84 -2.54
C GLY A 94 14.34 7.03 -2.37
N THR A 95 14.01 6.63 -1.14
CA THR A 95 12.88 5.72 -0.84
C THR A 95 11.99 6.32 0.24
N TRP A 96 10.68 6.21 0.07
CA TRP A 96 9.70 6.45 1.12
C TRP A 96 9.47 5.17 1.89
N TYR A 97 9.53 5.26 3.22
CA TYR A 97 9.24 4.18 4.17
C TYR A 97 7.99 4.55 4.94
N GLY A 98 7.01 3.65 4.99
CA GLY A 98 5.74 3.85 5.68
C GLY A 98 5.48 2.78 6.71
N GLU A 99 4.92 3.20 7.84
CA GLU A 99 4.43 2.31 8.90
C GLU A 99 3.14 2.87 9.53
N ILE A 100 2.44 2.05 10.29
CA ILE A 100 1.25 2.49 11.01
C ILE A 100 1.64 3.53 12.06
N LYS A 101 0.91 4.65 12.07
CA LYS A 101 1.04 5.65 13.12
C LYS A 101 0.21 5.24 14.33
N GLY A 102 0.89 4.93 15.43
CA GLY A 102 0.24 4.54 16.68
C GLY A 102 -0.31 3.12 16.63
N GLU A 103 -1.48 2.91 17.25
CA GLU A 103 -2.13 1.60 17.29
C GLU A 103 -3.25 1.53 16.26
N CYS A 104 -3.31 0.43 15.51
CA CYS A 104 -4.44 0.11 14.65
C CYS A 104 -5.00 -1.26 14.98
N ILE A 105 -6.29 -1.29 15.35
CA ILE A 105 -7.01 -2.52 15.63
C ILE A 105 -8.11 -2.69 14.59
N VAL A 106 -8.07 -3.83 13.88
CA VAL A 106 -9.12 -4.24 12.96
C VAL A 106 -9.74 -5.51 13.54
N ARG A 107 -11.00 -5.39 13.97
CA ARG A 107 -11.73 -6.44 14.68
C ARG A 107 -10.99 -6.86 15.97
N ASP A 108 -10.49 -8.09 16.02
CA ASP A 108 -9.77 -8.69 17.13
C ASP A 108 -8.25 -8.73 16.90
N THR A 109 -7.74 -8.00 15.89
CA THR A 109 -6.33 -8.03 15.51
C THR A 109 -5.66 -6.66 15.54
N LYS A 110 -4.49 -6.60 16.16
CA LYS A 110 -3.53 -5.50 16.00
C LYS A 110 -2.87 -5.63 14.64
N VAL A 111 -2.94 -4.57 13.85
CA VAL A 111 -2.32 -4.51 12.53
C VAL A 111 -0.90 -3.98 12.66
N VAL A 112 0.03 -4.64 11.98
CA VAL A 112 1.38 -4.16 11.71
C VAL A 112 1.52 -4.10 10.19
N SER A 113 1.93 -2.94 9.67
CA SER A 113 2.13 -2.74 8.24
C SER A 113 3.42 -1.99 8.01
N ALA A 114 4.16 -2.41 6.99
CA ALA A 114 5.32 -1.68 6.49
C ALA A 114 5.25 -1.61 4.97
N VAL A 115 5.53 -0.43 4.43
CA VAL A 115 5.51 -0.13 3.00
C VAL A 115 6.78 0.61 2.61
N GLU A 116 7.31 0.30 1.42
CA GLU A 116 8.47 1.00 0.89
C GLU A 116 8.32 1.25 -0.61
N PHE A 117 8.66 2.43 -1.10
CA PHE A 117 8.65 2.70 -2.54
C PHE A 117 9.60 3.82 -2.99
N ASP A 118 10.05 3.73 -4.24
CA ASP A 118 11.02 4.67 -4.85
C ASP A 118 10.51 5.29 -6.17
N GLY A 119 9.24 5.04 -6.53
CA GLY A 119 8.66 5.46 -7.82
C GLY A 119 8.72 4.41 -8.92
N THR A 120 9.47 3.33 -8.72
CA THR A 120 9.60 2.19 -9.64
C THR A 120 9.27 0.88 -8.94
N ASN A 121 9.79 0.68 -7.74
CA ASN A 121 9.58 -0.47 -6.89
C ASN A 121 8.63 -0.09 -5.76
N TYR A 122 7.80 -1.06 -5.37
CA TYR A 122 6.93 -0.96 -4.22
C TYR A 122 7.01 -2.28 -3.45
N ARG A 123 7.18 -2.21 -2.13
CA ARG A 123 7.20 -3.36 -1.24
C ARG A 123 6.18 -3.15 -0.15
N SER A 124 5.44 -4.19 0.22
CA SER A 124 4.57 -4.10 1.38
C SER A 124 4.45 -5.42 2.12
N ILE A 125 4.25 -5.31 3.43
CA ILE A 125 3.84 -6.41 4.29
C ILE A 125 2.76 -5.90 5.24
N ASP A 126 1.69 -6.68 5.35
CA ASP A 126 0.60 -6.46 6.29
C ASP A 126 0.44 -7.72 7.14
N THR A 127 0.35 -7.55 8.45
CA THR A 127 0.24 -8.63 9.42
C THR A 127 -0.79 -8.28 10.48
N GLY A 128 -1.69 -9.21 10.78
CA GLY A 128 -2.61 -9.12 11.90
C GLY A 128 -2.23 -10.08 13.02
N TYR A 129 -2.11 -9.56 14.24
CA TYR A 129 -1.90 -10.36 15.45
C TYR A 129 -3.14 -10.29 16.34
N ASN A 130 -3.67 -11.43 16.76
CA ASN A 130 -4.82 -11.46 17.66
C ASN A 130 -4.47 -10.78 18.99
N ILE A 131 -5.30 -9.84 19.44
CA ILE A 131 -5.00 -8.97 20.59
C ILE A 131 -4.99 -9.71 21.93
N GLU A 132 -5.75 -10.80 22.06
CA GLU A 132 -5.85 -11.57 23.30
C GLU A 132 -4.68 -12.55 23.44
N THR A 133 -4.34 -13.24 22.36
CA THR A 133 -3.35 -14.33 22.38
C THR A 133 -1.96 -13.89 21.93
N GLY A 134 -1.84 -12.74 21.27
CA GLY A 134 -0.61 -12.26 20.63
C GLY A 134 -0.17 -13.08 19.41
N LYS A 135 -0.96 -14.07 18.99
CA LYS A 135 -0.60 -14.98 17.88
C LYS A 135 -0.90 -14.36 16.52
N PHE A 136 -0.11 -14.74 15.52
CA PHE A 136 -0.40 -14.45 14.12
C PHE A 136 -1.81 -14.91 13.76
N SER A 137 -2.56 -14.04 13.08
CA SER A 137 -3.94 -14.28 12.67
C SER A 137 -4.07 -14.30 11.15
N TRP A 138 -3.54 -13.28 10.47
CA TRP A 138 -3.65 -13.15 9.01
C TRP A 138 -2.51 -12.32 8.42
N GLY A 139 -2.39 -12.38 7.10
CA GLY A 139 -1.40 -11.61 6.33
C GLY A 139 -0.14 -12.42 6.07
N LYS A 140 1.01 -11.77 6.22
CA LYS A 140 2.33 -12.42 6.11
C LYS A 140 3.14 -12.19 7.36
N GLU A 141 3.77 -13.24 7.87
CA GLU A 141 4.73 -13.06 8.95
C GLU A 141 6.00 -12.37 8.43
N PRO A 142 6.70 -11.55 9.24
CA PRO A 142 7.93 -10.87 8.81
C PRO A 142 8.99 -11.82 8.22
N SER A 143 9.07 -13.05 8.74
CA SER A 143 9.97 -14.10 8.27
C SER A 143 9.64 -14.60 6.86
N GLU A 144 8.41 -14.42 6.37
CA GLU A 144 8.02 -14.82 5.02
C GLU A 144 8.47 -13.84 3.94
N GLY A 145 8.75 -12.59 4.31
CA GLY A 145 9.17 -11.51 3.43
C GLY A 145 8.03 -10.62 2.91
N PHE A 146 8.41 -9.56 2.20
CA PHE A 146 7.49 -8.58 1.62
C PHE A 146 6.86 -9.08 0.33
N PHE A 147 5.64 -8.63 0.03
CA PHE A 147 5.22 -8.56 -1.37
C PHE A 147 6.12 -7.56 -2.11
N THR A 148 6.55 -7.91 -3.32
CA THR A 148 7.43 -7.06 -4.14
C THR A 148 6.79 -6.76 -5.48
N PHE A 149 6.51 -5.49 -5.73
CA PHE A 149 5.84 -5.01 -6.93
C PHE A 149 6.75 -4.11 -7.75
N THR A 150 6.54 -4.10 -9.06
CA THR A 150 7.21 -3.19 -10.00
C THR A 150 6.16 -2.38 -10.72
N LYS A 151 6.43 -1.09 -10.89
CA LYS A 151 5.60 -0.16 -11.64
C LYS A 151 5.55 -0.58 -13.09
N LEU A 152 4.35 -0.68 -13.62
CA LEU A 152 4.08 -0.96 -15.01
C LEU A 152 4.27 0.31 -15.84
N ASN A 153 4.95 0.17 -16.96
CA ASN A 153 4.90 1.15 -18.04
C ASN A 153 3.69 0.83 -18.94
N ASN A 154 2.49 0.95 -18.37
CA ASN A 154 1.27 0.90 -19.16
C ASN A 154 0.93 2.32 -19.60
N SER A 155 0.30 2.48 -20.76
CA SER A 155 -0.04 3.80 -21.34
C SER A 155 -1.11 4.57 -20.55
N ARG A 156 -1.26 4.30 -19.25
CA ARG A 156 -2.16 5.03 -18.35
C ARG A 156 -1.61 6.44 -18.17
N ILE A 157 -2.43 7.43 -18.53
CA ILE A 157 -2.14 8.83 -18.25
C ILE A 157 -2.58 9.08 -16.81
N LEU A 158 -1.60 9.23 -15.92
CA LEU A 158 -1.84 9.58 -14.52
C LEU A 158 -1.64 11.09 -14.35
N ASP A 159 -2.55 11.72 -13.62
CA ASP A 159 -2.34 13.10 -13.20
C ASP A 159 -1.26 13.16 -12.12
N VAL A 160 -0.14 13.78 -12.47
CA VAL A 160 1.03 13.98 -11.59
C VAL A 160 1.23 15.45 -11.21
N THR A 161 0.25 16.30 -11.54
CA THR A 161 0.29 17.74 -11.27
C THR A 161 -0.05 18.06 -9.82
#